data_AF-A0A6G2JAW2-F1
#
_entry.id   AF-A0A6G2JAW2-F1
#
_cell.length_a   1.000
_cell.length_b   1.000
_cell.length_c   1.000
_cell.angle_alpha   90.00
_cell.angle_beta   90.00
_cell.angle_gamma   90.00
#
_symmetry.space_group_name_H-M   'P 1'
#
loop_
_entity.id
_entity.type
_entity.pdbx_description
1 polymer ?
#
loop_
_entity_poly.entity_id
_entity_poly.type
_entity_poly.pdbx_seq_one_letter_code
_entity_poly.pdbx_strand_id
1 'polypeptide(L)'
;MSEQDRSRLYDWWCEHADEALAEYAMSCLSPVPLPDLATKEDLRDVKADVREVKEDLRQVKSDVARVDAKVDALAVRMDEKFDRVLKLHEADSETAGKRHKLLVGAAIVLAAEIVAAEAGWLRWFTDLLASAI
;
A
#
# COMPACT_ATOMS: atom_id res chain seq x y z
N MET A 1 6.53 -54.55 3.74
CA MET A 1 7.20 -55.67 3.04
C MET A 1 6.16 -56.75 2.82
N SER A 2 5.96 -57.24 1.60
CA SER A 2 4.94 -58.27 1.35
C SER A 2 5.34 -59.59 2.02
N GLU A 3 4.39 -60.49 2.27
CA GLU A 3 4.71 -61.82 2.82
C GLU A 3 5.60 -62.63 1.86
N GLN A 4 5.43 -62.46 0.55
CA GLN A 4 6.30 -63.08 -0.46
C GLN A 4 7.74 -62.57 -0.38
N ASP A 5 7.95 -61.28 -0.18
CA ASP A 5 9.29 -60.71 -0.03
C ASP A 5 9.94 -61.17 1.29
N ARG A 6 9.14 -61.33 2.36
CA ARG A 6 9.60 -61.88 3.64
C ARG A 6 10.06 -63.34 3.49
N SER A 7 9.29 -64.20 2.82
CA SER A 7 9.70 -65.59 2.59
C SER A 7 10.96 -65.69 1.75
N ARG A 8 11.09 -64.91 0.67
CA ARG A 8 12.32 -64.91 -0.14
C ARG A 8 13.55 -64.46 0.64
N LEU A 9 13.38 -63.46 1.51
CA LEU A 9 14.46 -62.96 2.36
C LEU A 9 14.86 -63.99 3.42
N TYR A 10 13.89 -64.73 3.97
CA TYR A 10 14.14 -65.83 4.89
C TYR A 10 14.90 -66.97 4.22
N ASP A 11 14.44 -67.41 3.05
CA ASP A 11 15.08 -68.47 2.28
C ASP A 11 16.54 -68.11 1.95
N TRP A 12 16.78 -66.85 1.53
CA TRP A 12 18.13 -66.36 1.26
C TRP A 12 19.03 -66.33 2.50
N TRP A 13 18.47 -66.00 3.68
CA TRP A 13 19.22 -66.03 4.94
C TRP A 13 19.54 -67.45 5.40
N CYS A 14 18.62 -68.39 5.23
CA CYS A 14 18.86 -69.80 5.52
C CYS A 14 19.92 -70.42 4.59
N GLU A 15 20.11 -69.89 3.37
CA GLU A 15 21.20 -70.31 2.48
C GLU A 15 22.59 -69.81 2.91
N HIS A 16 22.67 -68.69 3.64
CA HIS A 16 23.93 -67.99 3.93
C HIS A 16 24.29 -67.93 5.41
N ALA A 17 23.40 -68.35 6.31
CA ALA A 17 23.59 -68.35 7.75
C ALA A 17 22.87 -69.54 8.41
N ASP A 18 23.25 -69.88 9.65
CA ASP A 18 22.53 -70.86 10.45
C ASP A 18 21.09 -70.40 10.75
N GLU A 19 20.19 -71.37 10.85
CA GLU A 19 18.74 -71.17 11.01
C GLU A 19 18.41 -70.25 12.21
N ALA A 20 19.14 -70.39 13.32
CA ALA A 20 18.98 -69.54 14.50
C ALA A 20 19.29 -68.05 14.23
N LEU A 21 20.24 -67.76 13.34
CA LEU A 21 20.58 -66.39 12.95
C LEU A 21 19.53 -65.82 11.98
N ALA A 22 19.01 -66.65 11.08
CA ALA A 22 17.94 -66.28 10.14
C ALA A 22 16.65 -65.95 10.90
N GLU A 23 16.27 -66.77 11.89
CA GLU A 23 15.14 -66.51 12.78
C GLU A 23 15.34 -65.23 13.60
N TYR A 24 16.52 -65.06 14.20
CA TYR A 24 16.85 -63.85 14.95
C TYR A 24 16.77 -62.60 14.06
N ALA A 25 17.35 -62.65 12.86
CA ALA A 25 17.35 -61.53 11.93
C ALA A 25 15.93 -61.23 11.40
N MET A 26 15.10 -62.25 11.15
CA MET A 26 13.67 -62.06 10.82
C MET A 26 12.85 -61.51 11.98
N SER A 27 13.21 -61.82 13.22
CA SER A 27 12.58 -61.27 14.42
C SER A 27 12.91 -59.78 14.60
N CYS A 28 14.14 -59.38 14.26
CA CYS A 28 14.55 -57.97 14.19
C CYS A 28 13.82 -57.22 13.07
N LEU A 29 13.40 -57.92 12.02
CA LEU A 29 12.53 -57.41 10.96
C LEU A 29 11.03 -57.47 11.32
N SER A 30 10.67 -57.42 12.62
CA SER A 30 9.28 -57.23 13.04
C SER A 30 8.65 -56.10 12.19
N PRO A 31 7.40 -56.26 11.70
CA PRO A 31 6.75 -55.21 10.94
C PRO A 31 6.66 -53.99 11.85
N VAL A 32 7.54 -53.02 11.62
CA VAL A 32 7.45 -51.70 12.25
C VAL A 32 6.02 -51.21 11.97
N PRO A 33 5.24 -50.84 13.00
CA PRO A 33 3.90 -50.36 12.77
C PRO A 33 3.97 -49.19 11.80
N LEU A 34 3.40 -49.41 10.61
CA LEU A 34 3.37 -48.48 9.48
C LEU A 34 2.68 -47.13 9.72
N PRO A 35 1.74 -46.92 10.68
CA PRO A 35 0.98 -45.67 10.68
C PRO A 35 1.77 -44.42 11.08
N ASP A 36 2.92 -44.56 11.75
CA ASP A 36 3.74 -43.40 12.17
C ASP A 36 4.87 -43.05 11.19
N LEU A 37 5.07 -43.84 10.12
CA LEU A 37 6.07 -43.55 9.09
C LEU A 37 5.41 -42.91 7.87
N ALA A 38 5.90 -41.73 7.49
CA ALA A 38 5.54 -41.10 6.23
C ALA A 38 5.75 -42.08 5.06
N THR A 39 4.67 -42.32 4.32
CA THR A 39 4.64 -43.24 3.19
C THR A 39 5.12 -42.55 1.92
N LYS A 40 5.36 -43.35 0.87
CA LYS A 40 5.66 -42.80 -0.46
C LYS A 40 4.51 -41.97 -1.04
N GLU A 41 3.26 -42.25 -0.64
CA GLU A 41 2.08 -41.49 -1.03
C GLU A 41 2.14 -40.11 -0.39
N ASP A 42 2.33 -40.05 0.95
CA ASP A 42 2.41 -38.79 1.70
C ASP A 42 3.51 -37.87 1.15
N LEU A 43 4.67 -38.44 0.80
CA LEU A 43 5.77 -37.68 0.19
C LEU A 43 5.46 -37.19 -1.23
N ARG A 44 4.60 -37.89 -1.99
CA ARG A 44 4.14 -37.42 -3.30
C ARG A 44 3.15 -36.28 -3.16
N ASP A 45 2.25 -36.36 -2.20
CA ASP A 45 1.25 -35.34 -1.92
C ASP A 45 1.93 -34.05 -1.43
N VAL A 46 2.82 -34.16 -0.44
CA VAL A 46 3.64 -33.01 0.02
C VAL A 46 4.42 -32.39 -1.14
N LYS A 47 4.93 -33.20 -2.07
CA LYS A 47 5.65 -32.68 -3.25
C LYS A 47 4.72 -31.96 -4.23
N ALA A 48 3.46 -32.38 -4.34
CA ALA A 48 2.45 -31.70 -5.14
C ALA A 48 2.08 -30.36 -4.48
N ASP A 49 1.77 -30.36 -3.17
CA ASP A 49 1.44 -29.17 -2.41
C ASP A 49 2.58 -28.13 -2.46
N VAL A 50 3.83 -28.56 -2.29
CA VAL A 50 5.00 -27.67 -2.39
C VAL A 50 5.14 -27.07 -3.80
N ARG A 51 4.73 -27.79 -4.85
CA ARG A 51 4.72 -27.25 -6.22
C ARG A 51 3.63 -26.20 -6.41
N GLU A 52 2.44 -26.44 -5.87
CA GLU A 52 1.32 -25.51 -5.90
C GLU A 52 1.65 -24.23 -5.14
N VAL A 53 2.10 -24.33 -3.89
CA VAL A 53 2.55 -23.19 -3.07
C VAL A 53 3.63 -22.37 -3.78
N LYS A 54 4.54 -23.04 -4.51
CA LYS A 54 5.59 -22.35 -5.27
C LYS A 54 5.01 -21.54 -6.44
N GLU A 55 3.93 -22.01 -7.06
CA GLU A 55 3.26 -21.28 -8.12
C GLU A 55 2.45 -20.11 -7.57
N ASP A 56 1.69 -20.33 -6.50
CA ASP A 56 0.97 -19.26 -5.79
C ASP A 56 1.94 -18.14 -5.35
N LEU A 57 3.10 -18.51 -4.82
CA LEU A 57 4.12 -17.53 -4.42
C LEU A 57 4.67 -16.72 -5.61
N ARG A 58 4.77 -17.32 -6.81
CA ARG A 58 5.14 -16.57 -8.03
C ARG A 58 4.05 -15.59 -8.43
N GLN A 59 2.79 -16.01 -8.35
CA GLN A 59 1.66 -15.14 -8.65
C GLN A 59 1.59 -13.97 -7.65
N VAL A 60 1.69 -14.24 -6.35
CA VAL A 60 1.74 -13.21 -5.31
C VAL A 60 2.88 -12.23 -5.56
N LYS A 61 4.08 -12.71 -5.92
CA LYS A 61 5.20 -11.83 -6.25
C LYS A 61 4.91 -10.92 -7.44
N SER A 62 4.23 -11.44 -8.47
CA SER A 62 3.79 -10.64 -9.62
C SER A 62 2.73 -9.60 -9.22
N ASP A 63 1.80 -9.98 -8.36
CA ASP A 63 0.74 -9.08 -7.88
C ASP A 63 1.30 -7.94 -7.02
N VAL A 64 2.25 -8.24 -6.12
CA VAL A 64 2.95 -7.22 -5.33
C VAL A 64 3.70 -6.24 -6.23
N ALA A 65 4.47 -6.73 -7.21
CA ALA A 65 5.18 -5.86 -8.15
C ALA A 65 4.23 -4.93 -8.93
N ARG A 66 3.02 -5.41 -9.27
CA ARG A 66 1.99 -4.61 -9.93
C ARG A 66 1.37 -3.57 -8.98
N VAL A 67 1.22 -3.89 -7.71
CA VAL A 67 0.74 -2.93 -6.69
C VAL A 67 1.78 -1.84 -6.49
N ASP A 68 3.05 -2.18 -6.34
CA ASP A 68 4.14 -1.20 -6.18
C ASP A 68 4.15 -0.20 -7.35
N ALA A 69 4.08 -0.68 -8.59
CA ALA A 69 4.01 0.19 -9.76
C ALA A 69 2.79 1.13 -9.77
N LYS A 70 1.64 0.68 -9.23
CA LYS A 70 0.44 1.52 -9.09
C LYS A 70 0.60 2.57 -7.99
N VAL A 71 1.28 2.23 -6.89
CA VAL A 71 1.57 3.14 -5.79
C VAL A 71 2.53 4.24 -6.26
N ASP A 72 3.59 3.88 -6.98
CA ASP A 72 4.52 4.85 -7.58
C ASP A 72 3.81 5.80 -8.54
N ALA A 73 2.97 5.27 -9.43
CA ALA A 73 2.18 6.08 -10.35
C ALA A 73 1.14 6.97 -9.64
N LEU A 74 0.65 6.55 -8.46
CA LEU A 74 -0.24 7.38 -7.64
C LEU A 74 0.53 8.51 -6.96
N ALA A 75 1.72 8.24 -6.43
CA ALA A 75 2.58 9.24 -5.79
C ALA A 75 2.91 10.37 -6.77
N VAL A 76 3.36 10.05 -7.99
CA VAL A 76 3.63 11.06 -9.04
C VAL A 76 2.40 11.90 -9.35
N ARG A 77 1.23 11.26 -9.52
CA ARG A 77 -0.02 11.99 -9.80
C ARG A 77 -0.43 12.89 -8.64
N MET A 78 -0.15 12.48 -7.41
CA MET A 78 -0.45 13.25 -6.22
C MET A 78 0.45 14.48 -6.12
N ASP A 79 1.76 14.33 -6.38
CA ASP A 79 2.70 15.45 -6.43
C ASP A 79 2.28 16.49 -7.47
N GLU A 80 1.91 16.06 -8.69
CA GLU A 80 1.38 16.99 -9.71
C GLU A 80 0.08 17.69 -9.27
N LYS A 81 -0.78 17.01 -8.49
CA LYS A 81 -2.02 17.62 -7.98
C LYS A 81 -1.69 18.64 -6.90
N PHE A 82 -0.77 18.35 -5.99
CA PHE A 82 -0.31 19.31 -4.99
C PHE A 82 0.34 20.53 -5.63
N ASP A 83 1.19 20.34 -6.65
CA ASP A 83 1.78 21.45 -7.42
C ASP A 83 0.72 22.35 -8.07
N ARG A 84 -0.34 21.74 -8.64
CA ARG A 84 -1.46 22.49 -9.21
C ARG A 84 -2.22 23.28 -8.15
N VAL A 85 -2.47 22.67 -6.98
CA VAL A 85 -3.15 23.34 -5.87
C VAL A 85 -2.33 24.50 -5.34
N LEU A 86 -1.01 24.34 -5.19
CA LEU A 86 -0.11 25.42 -4.76
C LEU A 86 -0.15 26.60 -5.73
N LYS A 87 -0.08 26.34 -7.04
CA LYS A 87 -0.18 27.38 -8.07
C LYS A 87 -1.53 28.11 -8.05
N LEU A 88 -2.62 27.38 -7.86
CA LEU A 88 -3.96 27.98 -7.73
C LEU A 88 -4.06 28.85 -6.47
N HIS A 89 -3.53 28.39 -5.35
CA HIS A 89 -3.52 29.15 -4.11
C HIS A 89 -2.71 30.45 -4.23
N GLU A 90 -1.56 30.39 -4.91
CA GLU A 90 -0.74 31.57 -5.19
C GLU A 90 -1.50 32.57 -6.08
N ALA A 91 -2.12 32.11 -7.17
CA ALA A 91 -2.93 32.95 -8.05
C ALA A 91 -4.14 33.58 -7.33
N ASP A 92 -4.84 32.81 -6.49
CA ASP A 92 -5.94 33.29 -5.68
C ASP A 92 -5.46 34.35 -4.67
N SER A 93 -4.31 34.15 -4.03
CA SER A 93 -3.72 35.12 -3.11
C SER A 93 -3.32 36.42 -3.82
N GLU A 94 -2.78 36.34 -5.04
CA GLU A 94 -2.39 37.49 -5.83
C GLU A 94 -3.61 38.31 -6.30
N THR A 95 -4.65 37.61 -6.79
CA THR A 95 -5.90 38.27 -7.20
C THR A 95 -6.62 38.90 -6.01
N ALA A 96 -6.64 38.25 -4.86
CA ALA A 96 -7.15 38.83 -3.61
C ALA A 96 -6.36 40.08 -3.21
N GLY A 97 -5.03 40.05 -3.28
CA GLY A 97 -4.18 41.20 -3.00
C GLY A 97 -4.41 42.39 -3.95
N LYS A 98 -4.57 42.13 -5.26
CA LYS A 98 -4.92 43.15 -6.26
C LYS A 98 -6.29 43.78 -5.96
N ARG A 99 -7.31 42.95 -5.68
CA ARG A 99 -8.66 43.43 -5.31
C ARG A 99 -8.62 44.29 -4.05
N HIS A 100 -7.89 43.86 -3.02
CA HIS A 100 -7.74 44.63 -1.79
C HIS A 100 -7.14 46.02 -2.05
N LYS A 101 -6.04 46.12 -2.82
CA LYS A 101 -5.43 47.40 -3.18
C LYS A 101 -6.38 48.32 -3.94
N LEU A 102 -7.13 47.78 -4.90
CA LEU A 102 -8.13 48.54 -5.66
C LEU A 102 -9.25 49.07 -4.76
N LEU A 103 -9.79 48.23 -3.87
CA LEU A 103 -10.84 48.62 -2.94
C LEU A 103 -10.36 49.67 -1.94
N VAL A 104 -9.15 49.53 -1.40
CA VAL A 104 -8.55 50.53 -0.51
C VAL A 104 -8.35 51.86 -1.24
N GLY A 105 -7.83 51.83 -2.48
CA GLY A 105 -7.69 53.03 -3.31
C GLY A 105 -9.03 53.73 -3.56
N ALA A 106 -10.07 52.97 -3.94
CA ALA A 106 -11.41 53.51 -4.14
C ALA A 106 -12.01 54.10 -2.85
N ALA A 107 -11.81 53.44 -1.71
CA ALA A 107 -12.28 53.94 -0.42
C ALA A 107 -11.60 55.26 -0.03
N ILE A 108 -10.29 55.41 -0.29
CA ILE A 108 -9.55 56.67 -0.06
C ILE A 108 -10.11 57.80 -0.93
N VAL A 109 -10.36 57.54 -2.22
CA VAL A 109 -10.92 58.54 -3.14
C VAL A 109 -12.29 59.00 -2.67
N LEU A 110 -13.18 58.06 -2.34
CA LEU A 110 -14.52 58.38 -1.83
C LEU A 110 -14.45 59.17 -0.51
N ALA A 111 -13.55 58.80 0.40
CA ALA A 111 -13.36 59.55 1.65
C ALA A 111 -12.89 60.99 1.39
N ALA A 112 -11.99 61.20 0.42
CA ALA A 112 -11.54 62.53 0.04
C ALA A 112 -12.67 63.38 -0.56
N GLU A 113 -13.55 62.79 -1.38
CA GLU A 113 -14.72 63.48 -1.93
C GLU A 113 -15.71 63.89 -0.84
N ILE A 114 -15.97 63.02 0.14
CA ILE A 114 -16.85 63.34 1.28
C ILE A 114 -16.27 64.50 2.09
N VAL A 115 -14.98 64.45 2.44
CA VAL A 115 -14.31 65.53 3.20
C VAL A 115 -14.34 66.85 2.43
N ALA A 116 -14.12 66.81 1.11
CA ALA A 116 -14.19 68.00 0.28
C ALA A 116 -15.61 68.58 0.21
N ALA A 117 -16.64 67.73 0.15
CA ALA A 117 -18.04 68.15 0.18
C ALA A 117 -18.41 68.81 1.52
N GLU A 118 -17.99 68.24 2.65
CA GLU A 118 -18.21 68.82 3.99
C GLU A 118 -17.51 70.19 4.13
N ALA A 119 -16.25 70.29 3.68
CA ALA A 119 -15.51 71.55 3.69
C ALA A 119 -16.15 72.62 2.78
N GLY A 120 -16.65 72.21 1.60
CA GLY A 120 -17.38 73.09 0.68
C GLY A 120 -18.69 73.60 1.28
N TRP A 121 -19.46 72.72 1.92
CA TRP A 121 -20.70 73.07 2.60
C TRP A 121 -20.47 74.03 3.76
N LEU A 122 -19.46 73.78 4.60
CA LEU A 122 -19.08 74.67 5.70
C LEU A 122 -18.67 76.05 5.19
N ARG A 123 -17.87 76.13 4.12
CA ARG A 123 -17.42 77.41 3.55
C ARG A 123 -18.57 78.21 2.95
N TRP A 124 -19.46 77.55 2.20
CA TRP A 124 -20.68 78.20 1.71
C TRP A 124 -21.54 78.73 2.86
N PHE A 125 -21.70 77.94 3.92
CA PHE A 125 -22.48 78.34 5.10
C PHE A 125 -21.87 79.53 5.83
N THR A 126 -20.53 79.58 5.98
CA THR A 126 -19.85 80.73 6.58
C THR A 126 -19.95 82.00 5.72
N ASP A 127 -19.84 81.87 4.39
CA ASP A 127 -19.96 83.01 3.47
C ASP A 127 -21.39 83.58 3.47
N LEU A 128 -22.41 82.70 3.60
CA LEU A 128 -23.81 83.08 3.75
C LEU A 128 -24.05 83.88 5.04
N LEU A 129 -23.52 83.39 6.18
CA LEU A 129 -23.63 84.09 7.46
C LEU A 129 -22.91 85.44 7.45
N ALA A 130 -21.73 85.52 6.84
CA ALA A 130 -20.98 86.77 6.71
C ALA A 130 -21.68 87.82 5.85
N SER A 131 -22.51 87.40 4.88
CA SER A 131 -23.29 88.31 4.03
C SER A 131 -24.60 88.79 4.65
N ALA A 132 -25.03 88.16 5.76
CA ALA A 132 -26.31 88.45 6.43
C ALA A 132 -26.18 89.39 7.64
N ILE A 133 -24.95 89.73 8.04
CA ILE A 133 -24.60 90.69 9.11
C ILE A 133 -24.19 92.02 8.47
#